data_AF-A3UKQ8-F1
#
_entry.id   AF-A3UKQ8-F1
#
_cell.length_a   1.000
_cell.length_b   1.000
_cell.length_c   1.000
_cell.angle_alpha   90.00
_cell.angle_beta   90.00
_cell.angle_gamma   90.00
#
_symmetry.space_group_name_H-M   'P 1'
#
loop_
_entity.id
_entity.type
_entity.pdbx_description
1 polymer ?
#
loop_
_entity_poly.entity_id
_entity_poly.type
_entity_poly.pdbx_seq_one_letter_code
_entity_poly.pdbx_strand_id
1 'polypeptide(L)'
;MTRWTRQHFIRPDDLAIAEAHAMADHGLGAVSFDGPDDAPVWTPAPSIEGQGHNPVRLKLCRTRGWNLQAASTALNNRAARAVTRPGPFGNVFSDPASAFGFEAPFYGAKITRWANGDPQRERHALLVEAFAIWILDSYEGEKQSDRVRTELPGLNLACFCPSHLPCHADVLLAIANGRDINTALPWRTA
;
A
#
# COMPACT_ATOMS: atom_id res chain seq x y z
N MET A 1 27.29 -11.90 -41.34
CA MET A 1 25.93 -11.56 -40.91
C MET A 1 25.59 -12.45 -39.72
N THR A 2 25.91 -11.98 -38.50
CA THR A 2 25.91 -12.84 -37.31
C THR A 2 24.70 -12.50 -36.45
N ARG A 3 23.85 -13.52 -36.28
CA ARG A 3 22.57 -13.53 -35.58
C ARG A 3 22.82 -13.38 -34.08
N TRP A 4 22.45 -12.24 -33.49
CA TRP A 4 22.50 -12.05 -32.04
C TRP A 4 21.28 -12.71 -31.39
N THR A 5 21.50 -13.82 -30.71
CA THR A 5 20.55 -14.44 -29.77
C THR A 5 20.40 -13.53 -28.55
N ARG A 6 19.18 -13.05 -28.27
CA ARG A 6 18.86 -12.38 -26.99
C ARG A 6 18.99 -13.41 -25.87
N GLN A 7 20.13 -13.43 -25.20
CA GLN A 7 20.22 -13.93 -23.83
C GLN A 7 19.33 -13.03 -22.97
N HIS A 8 18.48 -13.66 -22.14
CA HIS A 8 17.60 -12.98 -21.22
C HIS A 8 18.47 -12.22 -20.21
N PHE A 9 18.60 -10.91 -20.39
CA PHE A 9 19.23 -10.04 -19.41
C PHE A 9 18.20 -9.82 -18.28
N ILE A 10 18.20 -10.74 -17.31
CA ILE A 10 17.52 -10.57 -16.03
C ILE A 10 18.34 -9.51 -15.30
N ARG A 11 17.76 -8.33 -15.00
CA ARG A 11 18.46 -7.34 -14.18
C ARG A 11 18.69 -7.96 -12.80
N PRO A 12 19.87 -7.75 -12.16
CA PRO A 12 20.14 -8.24 -10.80
C PRO A 12 19.05 -7.82 -9.79
N ASP A 13 18.35 -6.72 -10.08
CA ASP A 13 17.28 -6.12 -9.29
C ASP A 13 15.96 -6.93 -9.33
N ASP A 14 15.79 -7.83 -10.32
CA ASP A 14 14.55 -8.60 -10.50
C ASP A 14 14.48 -9.86 -9.63
N LEU A 15 15.61 -10.31 -9.07
CA LEU A 15 15.66 -11.40 -8.06
C LEU A 15 15.86 -10.85 -6.64
N ALA A 16 16.43 -9.65 -6.49
CA ALA A 16 16.65 -9.02 -5.19
C ALA A 16 15.36 -8.49 -4.53
N ILE A 17 14.26 -8.24 -5.25
CA ILE A 17 13.02 -7.73 -4.61
C ILE A 17 12.23 -8.85 -3.91
N ALA A 18 12.47 -10.12 -4.25
CA ALA A 18 11.88 -11.25 -3.54
C ALA A 18 12.79 -11.77 -2.39
N GLU A 19 14.11 -11.64 -2.52
CA GLU A 19 15.07 -12.15 -1.53
C GLU A 19 15.61 -11.08 -0.57
N ALA A 20 15.80 -9.82 -0.97
CA ALA A 20 16.30 -8.77 -0.07
C ALA A 20 15.25 -8.31 0.96
N HIS A 21 13.96 -8.48 0.68
CA HIS A 21 12.89 -8.26 1.66
C HIS A 21 12.72 -9.41 2.66
N ALA A 22 13.36 -10.56 2.41
CA ALA A 22 13.38 -11.69 3.34
C ALA A 22 14.70 -11.81 4.12
N MET A 23 15.81 -11.20 3.65
CA MET A 23 17.14 -11.37 4.26
C MET A 23 17.68 -10.16 5.03
N ALA A 24 17.06 -8.98 4.94
CA ALA A 24 17.52 -7.80 5.70
C ALA A 24 17.06 -7.76 7.18
N ASP A 25 16.11 -8.61 7.59
CA ASP A 25 15.55 -8.62 8.96
C ASP A 25 16.12 -9.72 9.89
N HIS A 26 17.06 -10.54 9.41
CA HIS A 26 17.76 -11.48 10.28
C HIS A 26 18.96 -10.78 10.92
N GLY A 27 18.68 -10.04 11.99
CA GLY A 27 19.63 -9.22 12.74
C GLY A 27 21.02 -9.82 12.86
N LEU A 28 21.99 -9.20 12.18
CA LEU A 28 23.41 -9.30 12.45
C LEU A 28 24.05 -7.93 12.20
N GLY A 29 24.40 -7.24 13.28
CA GLY A 29 25.61 -6.41 13.38
C GLY A 29 25.69 -5.09 12.60
N ALA A 30 25.49 -4.00 13.34
CA ALA A 30 26.19 -2.70 13.31
C ALA A 30 26.69 -2.09 11.98
N VAL A 31 26.21 -0.86 11.73
CA VAL A 31 27.05 0.23 11.21
C VAL A 31 26.70 1.51 11.96
N SER A 32 27.66 2.00 12.74
CA SER A 32 27.64 3.30 13.41
C SER A 32 28.12 4.38 12.45
N PHE A 33 27.57 5.59 12.53
CA PHE A 33 28.24 6.81 12.08
C PHE A 33 27.90 7.96 13.04
N ASP A 34 28.85 8.31 13.90
CA ASP A 34 28.92 9.61 14.56
C ASP A 34 29.43 10.64 13.55
N GLY A 35 28.65 11.66 13.22
CA GLY A 35 29.05 12.71 12.29
C GLY A 35 27.97 13.79 12.10
N PRO A 36 28.29 15.08 12.35
CA PRO A 36 27.32 16.18 12.36
C PRO A 36 27.22 16.81 10.97
N ASP A 37 26.33 16.33 10.11
CA ASP A 37 25.92 17.06 8.89
C ASP A 37 24.57 16.53 8.41
N ASP A 38 23.71 17.45 7.97
CA ASP A 38 22.28 17.30 7.68
C ASP A 38 21.91 16.18 6.67
N ALA A 39 21.83 14.94 7.15
CA ALA A 39 21.13 13.84 6.48
C ALA A 39 19.68 13.77 7.01
N PRO A 40 18.66 13.57 6.14
CA PRO A 40 17.27 13.50 6.58
C PRO A 40 17.14 12.43 7.64
N VAL A 41 16.65 12.83 8.82
CA VAL A 41 16.26 11.92 9.90
C VAL A 41 15.23 10.97 9.30
N TRP A 42 15.68 9.77 8.92
CA TRP A 42 14.81 8.62 8.87
C TRP A 42 14.42 8.38 10.32
N THR A 43 13.32 8.99 10.74
CA THR A 43 12.56 8.43 11.85
C THR A 43 12.26 7.01 11.40
N PRO A 44 12.74 5.98 12.12
CA PRO A 44 12.19 4.66 11.94
C PRO A 44 10.69 4.83 11.98
N ALA A 45 9.96 4.20 11.06
CA ALA A 45 8.57 3.90 11.33
C ALA A 45 8.54 3.41 12.79
N PRO A 46 7.62 3.89 13.65
CA PRO A 46 7.54 3.41 15.03
C PRO A 46 7.70 1.91 14.96
N SER A 47 8.73 1.43 15.66
CA SER A 47 9.14 0.05 15.90
C SER A 47 8.25 -0.99 15.24
N ILE A 48 8.84 -2.01 14.60
CA ILE A 48 8.13 -3.26 14.27
C ILE A 48 7.48 -3.84 15.54
N GLU A 49 6.30 -3.33 15.89
CA GLU A 49 5.32 -3.94 16.77
C GLU A 49 4.58 -4.92 15.86
N GLY A 50 5.28 -6.01 15.56
CA GLY A 50 5.00 -6.77 14.36
C GLY A 50 5.55 -8.17 14.29
N GLN A 51 6.10 -8.73 15.36
CA GLN A 51 5.85 -10.16 15.64
C GLN A 51 4.38 -10.33 16.07
N GLY A 52 3.47 -9.89 15.20
CA GLY A 52 2.12 -9.48 15.56
C GLY A 52 1.11 -10.12 14.64
N HIS A 53 0.14 -10.78 15.25
CA HIS A 53 -1.07 -11.31 14.64
C HIS A 53 -1.98 -10.19 14.10
N ASN A 54 -1.46 -9.20 13.36
CA ASN A 54 -2.24 -8.09 12.79
C ASN A 54 -2.28 -8.14 11.25
N PRO A 55 -3.42 -7.85 10.61
CA PRO A 55 -3.51 -7.95 9.16
C PRO A 55 -2.79 -6.77 8.48
N VAL A 56 -2.10 -7.06 7.38
CA VAL A 56 -1.25 -6.10 6.68
C VAL A 56 -1.56 -6.00 5.19
N ARG A 57 -1.07 -4.95 4.55
CA ARG A 57 -1.19 -4.75 3.10
C ARG A 57 -0.04 -5.47 2.38
N LEU A 58 -0.38 -6.16 1.30
CA LEU A 58 0.55 -6.84 0.40
C LEU A 58 0.49 -6.23 -1.02
N LYS A 59 1.63 -6.27 -1.72
CA LYS A 59 1.68 -5.99 -3.16
C LYS A 59 1.52 -7.30 -3.94
N LEU A 60 0.58 -7.34 -4.88
CA LEU A 60 0.42 -8.45 -5.82
C LEU A 60 1.55 -8.48 -6.85
N CYS A 61 1.94 -9.68 -7.25
CA CYS A 61 2.96 -9.91 -8.28
C CYS A 61 2.40 -10.79 -9.42
N ARG A 62 2.76 -10.48 -10.67
CA ARG A 62 2.34 -11.24 -11.86
C ARG A 62 3.41 -12.21 -12.36
N THR A 63 4.52 -12.35 -11.63
CA THR A 63 5.57 -13.30 -11.97
C THR A 63 5.00 -14.71 -11.96
N ARG A 64 5.30 -15.48 -13.00
CA ARG A 64 4.84 -16.86 -13.14
C ARG A 64 5.25 -17.67 -11.89
N GLY A 65 4.29 -18.38 -11.30
CA GLY A 65 4.53 -19.18 -10.09
C GLY A 65 4.37 -18.41 -8.78
N TRP A 66 4.15 -17.09 -8.82
CA TRP A 66 3.85 -16.34 -7.60
C TRP A 66 2.49 -16.73 -7.02
N ASN A 67 2.44 -16.94 -5.71
CA ASN A 67 1.24 -17.37 -4.98
C ASN A 67 0.96 -16.41 -3.82
N LEU A 68 -0.21 -15.77 -3.87
CA LEU A 68 -0.65 -14.81 -2.85
C LEU A 68 -0.75 -15.44 -1.44
N GLN A 69 -1.31 -16.64 -1.33
CA GLN A 69 -1.48 -17.29 -0.02
C GLN A 69 -0.12 -17.68 0.55
N ALA A 70 0.77 -18.23 -0.28
CA ALA A 70 2.12 -18.57 0.17
C ALA A 70 2.88 -17.33 0.68
N ALA A 71 2.81 -16.21 -0.06
CA ALA A 71 3.43 -14.95 0.35
C ALA A 71 2.83 -14.40 1.66
N SER A 72 1.51 -14.49 1.82
CA SER A 72 0.79 -14.04 3.01
C SER A 72 1.10 -14.89 4.25
N THR A 73 1.09 -16.22 4.09
CA THR A 73 1.42 -17.15 5.16
C THR A 73 2.88 -17.01 5.59
N ALA A 74 3.80 -16.85 4.63
CA ALA A 74 5.21 -16.61 4.93
C ALA A 74 5.44 -15.32 5.73
N LEU A 75 4.60 -14.30 5.54
CA LEU A 75 4.74 -13.02 6.24
C LEU A 75 4.26 -13.08 7.71
N ASN A 76 3.06 -13.61 7.96
CA ASN A 76 2.46 -13.59 9.31
C ASN A 76 1.47 -14.73 9.57
N ASN A 77 1.56 -15.84 8.84
CA ASN A 77 0.68 -17.01 8.95
C ASN A 77 -0.82 -16.72 8.74
N ARG A 78 -1.15 -15.70 7.93
CA ARG A 78 -2.56 -15.36 7.62
C ARG A 78 -2.91 -15.65 6.18
N ALA A 79 -4.20 -15.87 5.95
CA ALA A 79 -4.75 -15.82 4.61
C ALA A 79 -4.78 -14.38 4.10
N ALA A 80 -4.69 -14.23 2.78
CA ALA A 80 -4.84 -12.95 2.11
C ALA A 80 -6.04 -12.91 1.16
N ARG A 81 -6.60 -11.72 0.98
CA ARG A 81 -7.63 -11.43 -0.03
C ARG A 81 -7.09 -10.41 -1.03
N ALA A 82 -7.21 -10.73 -2.32
CA ALA A 82 -6.99 -9.76 -3.38
C ALA A 82 -8.14 -8.75 -3.41
N VAL A 83 -7.81 -7.46 -3.38
CA VAL A 83 -8.76 -6.33 -3.38
C VAL A 83 -8.66 -5.51 -4.66
N THR A 84 -8.32 -6.15 -5.78
CA THR A 84 -8.15 -5.48 -7.08
C THR A 84 -9.44 -5.41 -7.87
N ARG A 85 -9.51 -4.45 -8.80
CA ARG A 85 -10.55 -4.43 -9.86
C ARG A 85 -10.41 -5.61 -10.83
N PRO A 86 -11.51 -6.10 -11.44
CA PRO A 86 -12.92 -5.68 -11.26
C PRO A 86 -13.60 -6.31 -10.02
N GLY A 87 -12.83 -6.79 -9.04
CA GLY A 87 -13.37 -7.45 -7.85
C GLY A 87 -14.16 -6.52 -6.92
N PRO A 88 -14.92 -7.10 -5.98
CA PRO A 88 -15.86 -6.37 -5.12
C PRO A 88 -15.19 -5.39 -4.15
N PHE A 89 -13.89 -5.53 -3.91
CA PHE A 89 -13.12 -4.66 -3.01
C PHE A 89 -12.16 -3.73 -3.78
N GLY A 90 -12.31 -3.61 -5.09
CA GLY A 90 -11.53 -2.69 -5.91
C GLY A 90 -11.89 -1.23 -5.65
N ASN A 91 -10.91 -0.33 -5.74
CA ASN A 91 -11.20 1.10 -5.76
C ASN A 91 -12.05 1.46 -6.99
N VAL A 92 -13.23 2.05 -6.76
CA VAL A 92 -14.15 2.51 -7.80
C VAL A 92 -13.55 3.64 -8.64
N PHE A 93 -12.62 4.43 -8.07
CA PHE A 93 -11.95 5.52 -8.74
C PHE A 93 -10.66 5.05 -9.44
N SER A 94 -10.52 5.39 -10.71
CA SER A 94 -9.31 5.11 -11.51
C SER A 94 -8.47 6.35 -11.79
N ASP A 95 -9.09 7.52 -11.67
CA ASP A 95 -8.50 8.82 -11.95
C ASP A 95 -9.04 9.89 -10.97
N PRO A 96 -8.19 10.72 -10.33
CA PRO A 96 -8.66 11.75 -9.42
C PRO A 96 -9.67 12.73 -10.01
N ALA A 97 -9.54 13.07 -11.31
CA ALA A 97 -10.48 13.98 -11.96
C ALA A 97 -11.91 13.40 -12.00
N SER A 98 -12.03 12.09 -12.23
CA SER A 98 -13.33 11.40 -12.16
C SER A 98 -13.92 11.32 -10.74
N ALA A 99 -13.08 11.52 -9.73
CA ALA A 99 -13.44 11.29 -8.33
C ALA A 99 -13.92 12.55 -7.61
N PHE A 100 -13.34 13.70 -7.96
CA PHE A 100 -13.64 14.99 -7.31
C PHE A 100 -14.21 16.05 -8.25
N GLY A 101 -14.13 15.86 -9.58
CA GLY A 101 -14.56 16.88 -10.53
C GLY A 101 -13.91 18.25 -10.26
N PHE A 102 -14.73 19.29 -10.12
CA PHE A 102 -14.28 20.65 -9.82
C PHE A 102 -13.81 20.87 -8.37
N GLU A 103 -14.12 19.93 -7.45
CA GLU A 103 -13.77 20.02 -6.02
C GLU A 103 -12.37 19.49 -5.70
N ALA A 104 -11.63 18.97 -6.69
CA ALA A 104 -10.29 18.43 -6.50
C ALA A 104 -9.32 19.39 -5.75
N PRO A 105 -9.34 20.73 -5.98
CA PRO A 105 -8.50 21.65 -5.23
C PRO A 105 -8.81 21.72 -3.73
N PHE A 106 -10.05 21.50 -3.32
CA PHE A 106 -10.48 21.58 -1.92
C PHE A 106 -9.94 20.39 -1.11
N TYR A 107 -10.03 19.18 -1.67
CA TYR A 107 -9.49 17.96 -1.06
C TYR A 107 -7.97 17.80 -1.26
N GLY A 108 -7.40 18.50 -2.25
CA GLY A 108 -6.00 18.37 -2.65
C GLY A 108 -5.01 19.08 -1.75
N ALA A 109 -5.34 20.22 -1.13
CA ALA A 109 -4.33 21.07 -0.49
C ALA A 109 -3.46 20.37 0.58
N LYS A 110 -4.08 19.59 1.49
CA LYS A 110 -3.34 18.79 2.49
C LYS A 110 -2.54 17.66 1.85
N ILE A 111 -3.10 17.03 0.81
CA ILE A 111 -2.45 15.95 0.08
C ILE A 111 -1.23 16.47 -0.68
N THR A 112 -1.34 17.61 -1.36
CA THR A 112 -0.23 18.26 -2.06
C THR A 112 0.92 18.56 -1.09
N ARG A 113 0.60 19.09 0.10
CA ARG A 113 1.60 19.33 1.14
C ARG A 113 2.26 18.03 1.62
N TRP A 114 1.47 17.00 1.91
CA TRP A 114 1.96 15.69 2.34
C TRP A 114 2.81 15.00 1.26
N ALA A 115 2.43 15.15 -0.01
CA ALA A 115 3.13 14.56 -1.14
C ALA A 115 4.48 15.23 -1.41
N ASN A 116 4.72 16.45 -0.90
CA ASN A 116 5.98 17.17 -0.98
C ASN A 116 6.54 17.24 -2.42
N GLY A 117 5.65 17.56 -3.38
CA GLY A 117 6.01 17.69 -4.80
C GLY A 117 6.18 16.37 -5.56
N ASP A 118 5.91 15.21 -4.95
CA ASP A 118 5.87 13.91 -5.65
C ASP A 118 4.49 13.69 -6.32
N PRO A 119 4.40 13.79 -7.66
CA PRO A 119 3.12 13.70 -8.37
C PRO A 119 2.50 12.30 -8.31
N GLN A 120 3.31 11.25 -8.12
CA GLN A 120 2.82 9.88 -8.03
C GLN A 120 2.20 9.63 -6.65
N ARG A 121 2.84 10.11 -5.59
CA ARG A 121 2.26 10.10 -4.22
C ARG A 121 0.99 10.90 -4.15
N GLU A 122 0.97 12.10 -4.71
CA GLU A 122 -0.21 12.98 -4.74
C GLU A 122 -1.38 12.29 -5.44
N ARG A 123 -1.16 11.78 -6.65
CA ARG A 123 -2.20 11.06 -7.41
C ARG A 123 -2.76 9.87 -6.63
N HIS A 124 -1.89 9.08 -5.99
CA HIS A 124 -2.32 7.93 -5.20
C HIS A 124 -3.11 8.34 -3.95
N ALA A 125 -2.63 9.35 -3.22
CA ALA A 125 -3.33 9.89 -2.06
C ALA A 125 -4.70 10.45 -2.44
N LEU A 126 -4.83 11.18 -3.55
CA LEU A 126 -6.12 11.65 -4.06
C LEU A 126 -7.09 10.50 -4.35
N LEU A 127 -6.64 9.41 -4.99
CA LEU A 127 -7.49 8.25 -5.26
C LEU A 127 -7.92 7.52 -3.98
N VAL A 128 -7.06 7.49 -2.97
CA VAL A 128 -7.38 6.91 -1.66
C VAL A 128 -8.34 7.79 -0.89
N GLU A 129 -8.15 9.10 -0.92
CA GLU A 129 -9.03 10.08 -0.28
C GLU A 129 -10.42 10.04 -0.89
N ALA A 130 -10.52 9.98 -2.23
CA ALA A 130 -11.80 9.84 -2.89
C ALA A 130 -12.51 8.55 -2.49
N PHE A 131 -11.76 7.44 -2.42
CA PHE A 131 -12.31 6.17 -1.96
C PHE A 131 -12.78 6.24 -0.50
N ALA A 132 -12.03 6.90 0.37
CA ALA A 132 -12.39 7.09 1.77
C ALA A 132 -13.65 7.96 1.92
N ILE A 133 -13.76 9.06 1.17
CA ILE A 133 -14.95 9.91 1.15
C ILE A 133 -16.16 9.13 0.64
N TRP A 134 -16.01 8.43 -0.48
CA TRP A 134 -17.10 7.59 -1.02
C TRP A 134 -17.58 6.53 -0.03
N ILE A 135 -16.66 5.87 0.69
CA ILE A 135 -17.01 4.93 1.77
C ILE A 135 -17.84 5.59 2.87
N LEU A 136 -17.51 6.83 3.24
CA LEU A 136 -18.10 7.53 4.38
C LEU A 136 -19.39 8.29 4.04
N ASP A 137 -19.55 8.73 2.79
CA ASP A 137 -20.54 9.74 2.40
C ASP A 137 -21.51 9.26 1.29
N SER A 138 -21.47 7.97 0.94
CA SER A 138 -22.41 7.39 -0.03
C SER A 138 -23.08 6.13 0.49
N TYR A 139 -24.31 5.88 0.02
CA TYR A 139 -25.08 4.68 0.35
C TYR A 139 -24.38 3.39 -0.13
N GLU A 140 -23.79 3.41 -1.33
CA GLU A 140 -23.01 2.31 -1.87
C GLU A 140 -21.72 2.08 -1.07
N GLY A 141 -21.09 3.16 -0.60
CA GLY A 141 -19.92 3.13 0.27
C GLY A 141 -20.22 2.54 1.64
N GLU A 142 -21.37 2.86 2.23
CA GLU A 142 -21.84 2.26 3.49
C GLU A 142 -22.02 0.74 3.34
N LYS A 143 -22.73 0.29 2.30
CA LYS A 143 -22.86 -1.14 1.97
C LYS A 143 -21.51 -1.82 1.77
N GLN A 144 -20.59 -1.12 1.11
CA GLN A 144 -19.24 -1.63 0.92
C GLN A 144 -18.50 -1.75 2.25
N SER A 145 -18.64 -0.77 3.15
CA SER A 145 -18.06 -0.80 4.49
C SER A 145 -18.59 -1.97 5.31
N ASP A 146 -19.89 -2.27 5.24
CA ASP A 146 -20.49 -3.42 5.93
C ASP A 146 -19.96 -4.75 5.39
N ARG A 147 -19.81 -4.85 4.08
CA ARG A 147 -19.18 -6.00 3.44
C ARG A 147 -17.71 -6.17 3.88
N VAL A 148 -16.98 -5.07 4.03
CA VAL A 148 -15.59 -5.09 4.51
C VAL A 148 -15.49 -5.54 5.96
N ARG A 149 -16.38 -5.04 6.83
CA ARG A 149 -16.45 -5.44 8.25
C ARG A 149 -16.82 -6.91 8.44
N THR A 150 -17.49 -7.52 7.48
CA THR A 150 -17.94 -8.92 7.55
C THR A 150 -16.96 -9.89 6.89
N GLU A 151 -16.39 -9.55 5.72
CA GLU A 151 -15.60 -10.49 4.91
C GLU A 151 -14.08 -10.36 5.09
N LEU A 152 -13.58 -9.20 5.52
CA LEU A 152 -12.14 -8.91 5.55
C LEU A 152 -11.45 -8.93 6.93
N PRO A 153 -12.11 -9.03 8.10
CA PRO A 153 -11.41 -9.11 9.37
C PRO A 153 -10.39 -10.25 9.41
N GLY A 154 -9.20 -9.97 9.93
CA GLY A 154 -8.15 -10.99 10.10
C GLY A 154 -7.42 -11.40 8.81
N LEU A 155 -7.72 -10.80 7.65
CA LEU A 155 -7.08 -11.10 6.38
C LEU A 155 -6.07 -10.04 5.96
N ASN A 156 -4.93 -10.47 5.44
CA ASN A 156 -4.04 -9.57 4.72
C ASN A 156 -4.71 -9.11 3.41
N LEU A 157 -4.55 -7.85 3.02
CA LEU A 157 -5.19 -7.32 1.81
C LEU A 157 -4.15 -7.03 0.73
N ALA A 158 -4.41 -7.50 -0.49
CA ALA A 158 -3.44 -7.43 -1.58
C ALA A 158 -3.93 -6.62 -2.79
N CYS A 159 -3.10 -5.69 -3.27
CA CYS A 159 -3.35 -4.88 -4.47
C CYS A 159 -2.07 -4.75 -5.32
N PHE A 160 -2.18 -4.32 -6.58
CA PHE A 160 -1.02 -4.08 -7.45
C PHE A 160 -0.29 -2.75 -7.18
N CYS A 161 -0.86 -1.86 -6.35
CA CYS A 161 -0.25 -0.56 -6.03
C CYS A 161 1.15 -0.75 -5.40
N PRO A 162 2.17 0.03 -5.81
CA PRO A 162 3.49 0.03 -5.17
C PRO A 162 3.39 0.24 -3.65
N SER A 163 4.17 -0.51 -2.87
CA SER A 163 4.11 -0.52 -1.40
C SER A 163 4.46 0.84 -0.76
N HIS A 164 5.30 1.64 -1.42
CA HIS A 164 5.68 2.98 -0.96
C HIS A 164 4.63 4.07 -1.27
N LEU A 165 3.55 3.73 -1.98
CA LEU A 165 2.47 4.66 -2.31
C LEU A 165 1.19 4.30 -1.55
N PRO A 166 0.33 5.29 -1.23
CA PRO A 166 -1.00 5.03 -0.68
C PRO A 166 -1.83 4.10 -1.57
N CYS A 167 -2.66 3.26 -0.94
CA CYS A 167 -3.59 2.37 -1.61
C CYS A 167 -4.93 2.30 -0.90
N HIS A 168 -5.99 1.99 -1.65
CA HIS A 168 -7.32 1.80 -1.08
C HIS A 168 -7.37 0.61 -0.11
N ALA A 169 -6.45 -0.36 -0.25
CA ALA A 169 -6.28 -1.45 0.70
C ALA A 169 -6.00 -0.95 2.13
N ASP A 170 -5.38 0.23 2.28
CA ASP A 170 -5.10 0.83 3.59
C ASP A 170 -6.41 1.28 4.28
N VAL A 171 -7.36 1.84 3.51
CA VAL A 171 -8.71 2.19 3.96
C VAL A 171 -9.50 0.92 4.34
N LEU A 172 -9.45 -0.10 3.49
CA LEU A 172 -10.13 -1.38 3.77
C LEU A 172 -9.58 -2.06 5.03
N LEU A 173 -8.27 -2.03 5.24
CA LEU A 173 -7.64 -2.54 6.45
C LEU A 173 -8.05 -1.75 7.69
N ALA A 174 -8.21 -0.42 7.58
CA ALA A 174 -8.70 0.38 8.70
C ALA A 174 -10.12 -0.05 9.10
N ILE A 175 -11.04 -0.14 8.13
CA ILE A 175 -12.44 -0.54 8.36
C ILE A 175 -12.53 -1.96 8.92
N ALA A 176 -11.82 -2.92 8.32
CA ALA A 176 -11.87 -4.32 8.71
C ALA A 176 -11.35 -4.56 10.14
N ASN A 177 -10.50 -3.67 10.65
CA ASN A 177 -9.92 -3.74 11.99
C ASN A 177 -10.49 -2.68 12.94
N GLY A 178 -11.62 -2.05 12.59
CA GLY A 178 -12.31 -1.07 13.46
C GLY A 178 -11.52 0.22 13.74
N ARG A 179 -10.53 0.56 12.90
CA ARG A 179 -9.78 1.81 13.02
C ARG A 179 -10.53 2.95 12.34
N ASP A 180 -10.46 4.14 12.94
CA ASP A 180 -11.03 5.35 12.35
C ASP A 180 -10.25 5.76 11.09
N ILE A 181 -10.95 5.85 9.95
CA ILE A 181 -10.38 6.24 8.66
C ILE A 181 -9.81 7.67 8.73
N ASN A 182 -10.40 8.55 9.54
CA ASN A 182 -9.96 9.94 9.67
C ASN A 182 -8.57 10.07 10.29
N THR A 183 -8.16 9.09 11.09
CA THR A 183 -6.82 9.03 11.70
C THR A 183 -5.88 8.06 10.98
N ALA A 184 -6.42 7.14 10.18
CA ALA A 184 -5.64 6.15 9.44
C ALA A 184 -4.92 6.72 8.18
N LEU A 185 -5.34 7.87 7.67
CA LEU A 185 -4.76 8.49 6.48
C LEU A 185 -3.76 9.61 6.84
N PRO A 186 -2.48 9.51 6.44
CA PRO A 186 -1.44 10.45 6.87
C PRO A 186 -1.71 11.93 6.56
N TRP A 187 -2.35 12.23 5.43
CA TRP A 187 -2.65 13.62 5.03
C TRP A 187 -3.86 14.20 5.75
N ARG A 188 -4.68 13.39 6.45
CA ARG A 188 -5.81 13.90 7.24
C ARG A 188 -5.36 14.45 8.59
N THR A 189 -4.27 13.89 9.14
CA THR A 189 -3.66 14.27 10.41
C THR A 189 -2.47 15.22 10.30
N ALA A 190 -2.00 15.49 9.07
CA ALA A 190 -0.95 16.47 8.75
C ALA A 190 -1.45 17.92 8.71
#